data_AF-A0A6M1ZFR4-F1
#
_entry.id   AF-A0A6M1ZFR4-F1
#
_cell.length_a   1.000
_cell.length_b   1.000
_cell.length_c   1.000
_cell.angle_alpha   90.00
_cell.angle_beta   90.00
_cell.angle_gamma   90.00
#
_symmetry.space_group_name_H-M   'P 1'
#
loop_
_entity.id
_entity.type
_entity.pdbx_description
1 polymer ?
#
loop_
_entity_poly.entity_id
_entity_poly.type
_entity_poly.pdbx_seq_one_letter_code
_entity_poly.pdbx_strand_id
1 'polypeptide(L)' 'MLTFQQIIAGLNTFWESRGCVIRLGHDVETGAGTFNPVTFLGCLGQK' A
#
# COMPACT_ATOMS: atom_id res chain seq x y z
N MET A 1 11.76 -8.20 21.02
CA MET A 1 11.41 -6.81 20.67
C MET A 1 10.94 -6.82 19.22
N LEU A 2 9.85 -6.13 18.91
CA LEU A 2 9.33 -6.02 17.55
C LEU A 2 10.13 -4.98 16.76
N THR A 3 10.64 -5.34 15.58
CA THR A 3 11.36 -4.39 14.70
C THR A 3 10.41 -3.67 13.75
N PHE A 4 10.85 -2.54 13.21
CA PHE A 4 10.07 -1.78 12.23
C PHE A 4 9.78 -2.60 10.95
N GLN A 5 10.76 -3.37 10.49
CA GLN A 5 10.61 -4.29 9.37
C GLN A 5 9.57 -5.38 9.66
N GLN A 6 9.53 -5.89 10.90
CA GLN A 6 8.51 -6.86 11.33
C GLN A 6 7.11 -6.24 11.37
N ILE A 7 6.98 -4.96 11.74
CA ILE A 7 5.70 -4.23 11.66
C ILE A 7 5.22 -4.14 10.21
N ILE A 8 6.08 -3.72 9.28
CA ILE A 8 5.74 -3.62 7.86
C ILE A 8 5.36 -5.00 7.29
N ALA A 9 6.16 -6.03 7.59
CA ALA A 9 5.88 -7.39 7.15
C ALA A 9 4.53 -7.92 7.68
N GLY A 10 4.23 -7.66 8.96
CA GLY A 10 2.95 -8.05 9.57
C GLY A 10 1.74 -7.37 8.92
N LEU A 11 1.86 -6.08 8.59
CA LEU A 11 0.80 -5.35 7.87
C LEU A 11 0.61 -5.88 6.44
N ASN A 12 1.70 -6.19 5.73
CA ASN A 12 1.63 -6.78 4.40
C ASN A 12 0.91 -8.14 4.43
N THR A 13 1.29 -9.05 5.33
CA THR A 13 0.63 -10.36 5.48
C THR A 13 -0.86 -10.21 5.84
N PHE A 14 -1.19 -9.28 6.74
CA PHE A 14 -2.57 -9.05 7.14
C PHE A 14 -3.45 -8.59 5.97
N TRP A 15 -3.00 -7.63 5.17
CA TRP A 15 -3.79 -7.12 4.05
C TRP A 15 -3.81 -8.08 2.85
N GLU A 16 -2.71 -8.78 2.60
CA GLU A 16 -2.66 -9.87 1.60
C GLU A 16 -3.70 -10.95 1.93
N SER A 17 -3.81 -11.36 3.20
CA SER A 17 -4.82 -12.33 3.64
C SER A 17 -6.28 -11.88 3.42
N ARG A 18 -6.49 -10.57 3.23
CA ARG A 18 -7.80 -9.95 2.94
C ARG A 18 -8.03 -9.70 1.46
N GLY A 19 -7.16 -10.22 0.59
CA GLY A 19 -7.26 -10.08 -0.86
C GLY A 19 -6.71 -8.75 -1.39
N CYS A 20 -5.97 -7.98 -0.58
CA CYS A 20 -5.32 -6.76 -1.07
C CYS A 20 -4.04 -7.11 -1.84
N VAL A 21 -3.87 -6.51 -3.02
CA VAL A 21 -2.59 -6.55 -3.74
C VAL A 21 -1.60 -5.60 -3.06
N ILE A 22 -0.48 -6.14 -2.59
CA ILE A 22 0.58 -5.33 -1.96
C ILE A 22 1.37 -4.58 -3.04
N ARG A 23 1.43 -3.25 -2.92
CA ARG A 23 2.12 -2.36 -3.87
C ARG A 23 3.24 -1.63 -3.16
N LEU A 24 4.36 -1.44 -3.86
CA LEU A 24 5.53 -0.73 -3.35
C LEU A 24 5.35 0.79 -3.46
N GLY A 25 6.31 1.54 -2.92
CA GLY A 25 6.36 2.99 -3.01
C GLY A 25 6.31 3.49 -4.46
N HIS A 26 5.76 4.68 -4.65
CA HIS A 26 5.82 5.39 -5.93
C HIS A 26 7.21 6.01 -6.09
N ASP A 27 7.73 5.97 -7.30
CA ASP A 27 9.01 6.50 -7.75
C ASP A 27 9.04 8.02 -7.94
N VAL A 28 7.93 8.71 -7.69
CA VAL A 28 7.81 10.17 -7.72
C VAL A 28 7.46 10.71 -6.34
N GLU A 29 8.02 11.86 -6.01
CA GLU A 29 7.79 12.55 -4.74
C GLU A 29 6.30 12.88 -4.56
N THR A 30 5.75 12.42 -3.44
CA THR A 30 4.35 12.67 -3.08
C THR A 30 4.24 12.91 -1.57
N GLY A 31 3.31 13.78 -1.16
CA GLY A 31 3.11 14.10 0.26
C GLY A 31 2.35 13.04 1.04
N ALA A 32 1.65 12.13 0.36
CA ALA A 32 0.86 11.06 0.96
C ALA A 32 0.59 9.94 -0.05
N GLY A 33 0.34 8.71 0.44
CA GLY A 33 0.00 7.55 -0.40
C GLY A 33 -1.29 7.73 -1.23
N THR A 34 -2.15 8.70 -0.90
CA THR A 34 -3.32 9.07 -1.70
C THR A 34 -2.95 9.52 -3.11
N PHE A 35 -1.78 10.15 -3.29
CA PHE A 35 -1.30 10.62 -4.60
C PHE A 35 -0.64 9.51 -5.44
N ASN A 36 -0.41 8.32 -4.88
CA ASN A 36 0.06 7.19 -5.67
C ASN A 36 -1.00 6.87 -6.75
N PRO A 37 -0.62 6.73 -8.04
CA PRO A 37 -1.56 6.42 -9.12
C PRO A 37 -2.44 5.20 -8.83
N VAL A 38 -1.93 4.22 -8.09
CA VAL A 38 -2.68 3.04 -7.64
C VAL A 38 -3.90 3.41 -6.80
N THR A 39 -3.77 4.45 -5.97
CA THR A 39 -4.85 4.94 -5.12
C THR A 39 -5.69 5.97 -5.86
N PHE A 40 -5.05 7.02 -6.40
CA PHE A 40 -5.74 8.18 -6.99
C PHE A 40 -6.53 7.80 -8.25
N LEU A 41 -5.94 7.00 -9.14
CA LEU A 41 -6.62 6.54 -10.35
C LEU A 41 -7.42 5.25 -10.07
N GLY A 42 -6.95 4.39 -9.17
CA GLY A 42 -7.63 3.14 -8.83
C GLY A 42 -8.97 3.31 -8.10
N CYS A 43 -9.26 4.50 -7.56
CA CYS A 43 -10.57 4.82 -7.00
C CYS A 43 -11.57 5.36 -8.04
N LEU A 44 -11.12 5.62 -9.28
CA LEU A 44 -11.94 6.12 -10.37
C LEU A 44 -12.45 4.95 -11.25
N GLY A 45 -13.63 5.12 -11.84
CA GLY A 45 -14.22 4.12 -12.75
C GLY A 45 -15.01 3.01 -12.06
N GLN A 46 -15.61 2.13 -12.85
CA GLN A 46 -16.24 0.91 -12.32
C GLN A 46 -15.17 -0.12 -11.97
N LYS A 47 -15.40 -0.89 -10.91
CA LYS A 47 -14.51 -1.99 -10.49
C LYS A 47 -14.66 -3.20 -11.40
#